data_AF-A0A257JHA6-F1
#
_entry.id   AF-A0A257JHA6-F1
#
_cell.length_a   1.000
_cell.length_b   1.000
_cell.length_c   1.000
_cell.angle_alpha   90.00
_cell.angle_beta   90.00
_cell.angle_gamma   90.00
#
_symmetry.space_group_name_H-M   'P 1'
#
loop_
_entity.id
_entity.type
_entity.pdbx_description
1 polymer ?
#
loop_
_entity_poly.entity_id
_entity_poly.type
_entity_poly.pdbx_seq_one_letter_code
_entity_poly.pdbx_strand_id
1 'polypeptide(L)' 'MILKALDTLHISSVSSNNLLAGQTFELDDHFGKLLIERGLAAEVAENAPAPAVIRKTGSTHRTKAG' A
#
# COMPACT_ATOMS: atom_id res chain seq x y z
N MET A 1 -13.16 -2.07 0.58
CA MET A 1 -12.57 -2.31 1.92
C MET A 1 -11.11 -1.83 1.99
N ILE A 2 -10.65 -1.31 3.14
CA ILE A 2 -9.22 -0.97 3.37
C ILE A 2 -8.52 -2.16 4.03
N LEU A 3 -7.42 -2.59 3.43
CA LEU A 3 -6.61 -3.72 3.87
C LEU A 3 -5.20 -3.30 4.19
N LYS A 4 -4.55 -4.02 5.09
CA LYS A 4 -3.10 -3.98 5.34
C LYS A 4 -2.47 -5.26 4.81
N ALA A 5 -1.47 -5.13 3.95
CA ALA A 5 -0.70 -6.26 3.46
C ALA A 5 0.08 -6.91 4.62
N LEU A 6 0.01 -8.23 4.76
CA LEU A 6 0.82 -8.99 5.72
C LEU A 6 2.12 -9.50 5.09
N ASP A 7 2.16 -9.56 3.76
CA ASP A 7 3.32 -9.94 2.97
C ASP A 7 3.51 -8.97 1.79
N THR A 8 4.48 -9.24 0.92
CA THR A 8 4.70 -8.51 -0.33
C THR A 8 3.68 -8.96 -1.36
N LEU A 9 2.81 -8.05 -1.79
CA LEU A 9 1.75 -8.31 -2.76
C LEU A 9 2.01 -7.55 -4.06
N HIS A 10 1.76 -8.19 -5.20
CA HIS A 10 1.71 -7.52 -6.50
C HIS A 10 0.26 -7.49 -6.99
N ILE A 11 -0.35 -6.32 -6.96
CA ILE A 11 -1.75 -6.12 -7.40
C ILE A 11 -1.76 -5.04 -8.47
N SER A 12 -1.70 -5.48 -9.73
CA SER A 12 -1.62 -4.60 -10.91
C SER A 12 -2.78 -3.61 -11.03
N SER A 13 -3.94 -3.92 -10.44
CA SER A 13 -5.11 -3.03 -10.42
C SER A 13 -5.02 -1.91 -9.37
N VAL A 14 -4.14 -2.03 -8.39
CA VAL A 14 -3.98 -1.04 -7.29
C VAL A 14 -2.72 -0.21 -7.51
N SER A 15 -1.63 -0.84 -7.95
CA SER A 15 -0.35 -0.18 -8.16
C SER A 15 0.50 -0.98 -9.15
N SER A 16 1.31 -0.28 -9.94
CA SER A 16 2.34 -0.91 -10.77
C SER A 16 3.54 -1.40 -9.96
N ASN A 17 3.62 -1.04 -8.68
CA ASN A 17 4.68 -1.41 -7.75
C ASN A 17 4.18 -2.44 -6.71
N ASN A 18 5.10 -3.21 -6.15
CA ASN A 18 4.80 -4.15 -5.07
C ASN A 18 4.35 -3.41 -3.80
N LEU A 19 3.25 -3.86 -3.23
CA LEU A 19 2.78 -3.48 -1.91
C LEU A 19 3.59 -4.26 -0.90
N LEU A 20 4.34 -3.57 -0.05
CA LEU A 20 5.15 -4.23 0.97
C LEU A 20 4.29 -4.57 2.20
N ALA A 21 4.72 -5.58 2.96
CA ALA A 21 4.12 -5.92 4.24
C ALA A 21 4.01 -4.67 5.14
N GLY A 22 2.85 -4.49 5.76
CA GLY A 22 2.49 -3.33 6.59
C GLY A 22 1.89 -2.15 5.82
N GLN A 23 1.95 -2.12 4.49
CA GLN A 23 1.30 -1.07 3.71
C GLN A 23 -0.21 -1.29 3.65
N THR A 24 -0.96 -0.18 3.65
CA THR A 24 -2.40 -0.17 3.49
C THR A 24 -2.79 0.11 2.05
N PHE A 25 -3.82 -0.56 1.57
CA PHE A 25 -4.36 -0.38 0.23
C PHE A 25 -5.88 -0.59 0.23
N GLU A 26 -6.54 -0.04 -0.78
CA GLU A 26 -7.97 -0.21 -0.99
C GLU A 26 -8.22 -1.29 -2.05
N LEU A 27 -9.15 -2.17 -1.79
CA LEU A 27 -9.55 -3.23 -2.72
C LEU A 27 -11.03 -3.57 -2.54
N ASP A 28 -11.63 -4.11 -3.59
CA ASP A 28 -12.99 -4.63 -3.54
C ASP A 28 -13.14 -5.76 -2.53
N ASP A 29 -14.34 -5.87 -1.94
CA ASP A 29 -14.61 -6.82 -0.86
C ASP A 29 -14.44 -8.27 -1.30
N HIS A 30 -14.73 -8.59 -2.57
CA HIS A 30 -14.53 -9.94 -3.12
C HIS A 30 -13.05 -10.33 -3.07
N PHE A 31 -12.18 -9.54 -3.70
CA PHE A 31 -10.75 -9.84 -3.73
C PHE A 31 -10.10 -9.66 -2.36
N GLY A 32 -10.58 -8.72 -1.57
CA GLY A 32 -10.09 -8.49 -0.22
C GLY A 32 -10.33 -9.68 0.71
N LYS A 33 -11.52 -10.29 0.65
CA LYS A 33 -11.81 -11.53 1.40
C LYS A 33 -10.86 -12.67 1.01
N LEU A 34 -10.56 -12.82 -0.29
CA LEU A 34 -9.63 -13.84 -0.79
C LEU A 34 -8.19 -13.66 -0.26
N LEU A 35 -7.76 -12.42 0.01
CA LEU A 35 -6.46 -12.13 0.61
C LEU A 35 -6.46 -12.39 2.11
N ILE A 36 -7.56 -12.08 2.80
CA ILE A 36 -7.73 -12.35 4.23
C ILE A 36 -7.75 -13.86 4.50
N GLU A 37 -8.52 -14.63 3.71
CA GLU A 37 -8.63 -16.10 3.86
C GLU A 37 -7.28 -16.81 3.68
N ARG A 38 -6.40 -16.25 2.84
CA ARG A 38 -5.04 -16.77 2.62
C ARG A 38 -4.02 -16.30 3.67
N GLY A 39 -4.42 -15.40 4.58
CA GLY A 39 -3.50 -14.77 5.54
C GLY A 39 -2.51 -13.80 4.89
N LEU A 40 -2.84 -13.26 3.71
CA LEU A 40 -1.99 -12.33 2.96
C LEU A 40 -2.30 -10.85 3.27
N ALA A 41 -3.50 -10.58 3.75
CA ALA A 41 -3.92 -9.24 4.16
C ALA A 41 -4.82 -9.29 5.40
N ALA A 42 -4.93 -8.16 6.10
CA ALA A 42 -5.85 -7.98 7.21
C ALA A 42 -6.68 -6.72 7.02
N GLU A 43 -7.97 -6.77 7.33
CA GLU A 43 -8.85 -5.61 7.29
C GLU A 43 -8.42 -4.56 8.33
N VAL A 44 -8.36 -3.30 7.91
CA VAL A 44 -8.06 -2.17 8.78
C VAL A 44 -9.37 -1.50 9.14
N ALA A 45 -9.78 -1.61 10.40
CA ALA A 45 -10.90 -0.85 10.93
C ALA A 45 -10.63 0.65 10.74
N GLU A 46 -11.62 1.42 10.28
CA GLU A 46 -11.55 2.83 9.86
C GLU A 46 -11.05 3.83 10.93
N ASN A 47 -10.65 3.35 12.11
CA ASN A 47 -10.12 4.17 13.20
C ASN A 47 -8.59 4.09 13.39
N ALA A 48 -7.86 3.42 12.49
CA ALA A 48 -6.41 3.41 12.53
C ALA A 48 -5.84 4.65 11.80
N PRO A 49 -4.98 5.47 12.42
CA PRO A 49 -4.34 6.58 11.74
C PRO A 49 -3.57 6.03 10.55
N ALA A 50 -3.90 6.51 9.35
CA ALA A 50 -3.22 6.13 8.11
C ALA A 50 -1.70 6.17 8.34
N PRO A 51 -0.95 5.09 8.04
CA PRO A 51 0.49 5.14 8.18
C PRO A 51 0.96 6.25 7.25
N ALA A 52 1.55 7.29 7.83
CA ALA A 52 2.13 8.40 7.11
C ALA A 52 3.02 7.79 6.02
N VAL A 53 2.58 7.89 4.77
CA VAL A 53 3.42 7.59 3.62
C VAL A 53 4.58 8.55 3.76
N ILE A 54 5.70 8.05 4.31
CA ILE A 54 6.96 8.76 4.35
C ILE A 54 7.38 8.83 2.89
N ARG A 55 6.82 9.80 2.16
CA ARG A 55 7.39 10.27 0.91
C ARG A 55 8.75 10.76 1.31
N LYS A 56 9.76 9.90 1.16
CA LYS A 56 11.15 10.27 1.35
C LYS A 56 11.43 11.42 0.40
N THR A 57 11.35 12.61 0.95
CA THR A 57 11.92 13.85 0.44
C THR A 57 13.41 13.61 0.24
N GLY A 58 13.81 13.23 -0.97
CA GLY A 58 15.08 13.66 -1.56
C GLY A 58 14.71 14.73 -2.58
N SER A 59 14.70 16.01 -2.27
CA SER A 59 15.85 16.89 -2.00
C SER A 59 16.84 16.96 -3.18
N THR A 60 16.63 17.97 -4.04
CA THR A 60 17.64 18.87 -4.69
C THR A 60 18.67 18.21 -5.64
N HIS A 61 18.88 18.61 -6.90
CA HIS A 61 19.19 19.96 -7.39
C HIS A 61 18.82 20.17 -8.86
N ARG A 62 18.18 21.30 -9.14
CA ARG A 62 18.09 21.91 -10.47
C ARG A 62 19.38 22.72 -10.68
N THR A 63 20.28 22.30 -11.57
CA THR A 63 21.31 23.16 -12.15
C THR A 63 21.68 22.67 -13.55
N LYS A 64 21.35 23.46 -14.58
CA LYS A 64 22.28 23.71 -15.69
C LYS A 64 21.88 25.00 -16.40
N ALA A 65 22.67 26.04 -16.14
CA ALA A 65 22.91 27.12 -17.09
C ALA A 65 23.86 26.59 -18.17
N GLY A 66 23.68 27.03 -19.41
CA GLY A 66 24.52 26.70 -20.55
C GLY A 66 23.78 26.99 -21.84
#